data_AF-A0A925QCJ5-F1
#
_entry.id   AF-A0A925QCJ5-F1
#
_cell.length_a   1.000
_cell.length_b   1.000
_cell.length_c   1.000
_cell.angle_alpha   90.00
_cell.angle_beta   90.00
_cell.angle_gamma   90.00
#
_symmetry.space_group_name_H-M   'P 1'
#
loop_
_entity.id
_entity.type
_entity.pdbx_description
1 polymer ?
#
loop_
_entity_poly.entity_id
_entity_poly.type
_entity_poly.pdbx_seq_one_letter_code
_entity_poly.pdbx_strand_id
1 'polypeptide(L)'
;MSNSPDAKPNAAALAAFLFLGALVWLSIALVQPPRAVPESAPAGEFSSGRAMRHVRAVAQRPHPTGSEEIERVRRYIIGELGALGVSAEVQTAEVVPRQAGD
;
A
#
# COMPACT_ATOMS: atom_id res chain seq x y z
N MET A 1 45.47 14.64 36.88
CA MET A 1 44.55 14.43 35.75
C MET A 1 45.06 13.26 34.93
N SER A 2 44.51 12.06 35.11
CA SER A 2 44.81 10.91 34.25
C SER A 2 43.58 10.02 34.21
N ASN A 3 42.71 10.26 33.23
CA ASN A 3 41.71 9.30 32.79
C ASN A 3 42.07 8.97 31.34
N SER A 4 42.63 7.79 31.10
CA SER A 4 42.62 7.18 29.77
C SER A 4 41.58 6.06 29.81
N PRO A 5 40.48 6.14 29.03
CA PRO A 5 39.55 5.04 28.90
C PRO A 5 39.99 4.15 27.72
N ASP A 6 40.86 3.18 27.98
CA ASP A 6 41.09 2.07 27.05
C ASP A 6 39.96 1.05 27.18
N ALA A 7 38.75 1.42 26.72
CA ALA A 7 37.63 0.50 26.65
C ALA A 7 37.87 -0.49 25.49
N LYS A 8 38.29 -1.71 25.83
CA LYS A 8 38.40 -2.82 24.86
C LYS A 8 37.01 -3.09 24.26
N PRO A 9 36.89 -3.34 22.95
CA PRO A 9 35.60 -3.63 22.35
C PRO A 9 34.99 -4.87 23.00
N ASN A 10 33.84 -4.70 23.64
CA ASN A 10 33.10 -5.78 24.28
C ASN A 10 32.58 -6.72 23.21
N ALA A 11 33.26 -7.84 22.97
CA ALA A 11 32.90 -8.82 21.93
C ALA A 11 31.44 -9.29 22.03
N ALA A 12 30.93 -9.43 23.26
CA ALA A 12 29.52 -9.75 23.50
C ALA A 12 28.57 -8.64 23.03
N ALA A 13 28.92 -7.38 23.25
CA ALA A 13 28.13 -6.24 22.79
C ALA A 13 28.14 -6.14 21.26
N LEU A 14 29.30 -6.39 20.62
CA LEU A 14 29.41 -6.45 19.17
C LEU A 14 28.60 -7.61 18.57
N ALA A 15 28.68 -8.80 19.16
CA ALA A 15 27.90 -9.95 18.73
C ALA A 15 26.38 -9.70 18.87
N ALA A 16 25.94 -9.14 19.99
CA ALA A 16 24.54 -8.77 20.19
C ALA A 16 24.07 -7.72 19.16
N PHE A 17 24.91 -6.72 18.87
CA PHE A 17 24.61 -5.71 17.87
C PHE A 17 24.47 -6.32 16.46
N LEU A 18 25.41 -7.17 16.05
CA LEU A 18 25.35 -7.86 14.75
C LEU A 18 24.15 -8.79 14.65
N PHE A 19 23.82 -9.51 15.72
CA PHE A 19 22.64 -10.37 15.77
C PHE A 19 21.36 -9.56 15.61
N LEU A 20 21.22 -8.44 16.33
CA LEU A 20 20.07 -7.55 16.18
C LEU A 20 19.99 -6.96 14.75
N GLY A 21 21.13 -6.54 14.19
CA GLY A 21 21.20 -6.06 12.80
C GLY A 21 20.77 -7.12 11.78
N ALA A 22 21.17 -8.38 11.98
CA ALA A 22 20.75 -9.50 11.15
C ALA A 22 19.25 -9.78 11.28
N LEU A 23 18.68 -9.70 12.49
CA LEU A 23 17.23 -9.81 12.69
C LEU A 23 16.48 -8.69 11.98
N VAL A 24 16.93 -7.44 12.08
CA VAL A 24 16.31 -6.31 11.37
C VAL A 24 16.38 -6.51 9.86
N TRP A 25 17.53 -6.89 9.32
CA TRP A 25 17.70 -7.16 7.89
C TRP A 25 16.78 -8.30 7.42
N LEU A 26 16.74 -9.40 8.17
CA LEU A 26 15.89 -10.54 7.86
C LEU A 26 14.40 -10.16 7.92
N SER A 27 13.99 -9.38 8.92
CA SER A 27 12.61 -8.87 9.00
C SER A 27 12.24 -8.03 7.77
N ILE A 28 13.13 -7.13 7.33
CA ILE A 28 12.90 -6.31 6.13
C ILE A 28 12.81 -7.20 4.88
N ALA A 29 13.72 -8.17 4.73
CA ALA A 29 13.74 -9.07 3.59
C ALA A 29 12.46 -9.92 3.50
N LEU A 30 11.91 -10.35 4.65
CA LEU A 30 10.69 -11.17 4.72
C LEU A 30 9.40 -10.39 4.40
N VAL A 31 9.36 -9.07 4.65
CA VAL A 31 8.17 -8.23 4.38
C VAL A 31 8.30 -7.41 3.10
N GLN A 32 9.39 -7.56 2.35
CA GLN A 32 9.61 -6.78 1.14
C GLN A 32 8.60 -7.18 0.05
N PRO A 33 7.84 -6.23 -0.52
CA PRO A 33 6.92 -6.54 -1.60
C PRO A 33 7.66 -6.99 -2.87
N PRO A 34 6.99 -7.72 -3.78
CA PRO A 34 7.53 -8.03 -5.10
C PRO A 34 7.97 -6.77 -5.86
N ARG A 35 8.91 -6.95 -6.79
CA ARG A 35 9.36 -5.85 -7.66
C ARG A 35 8.20 -5.34 -8.53
N ALA A 36 8.14 -4.03 -8.69
CA ALA A 36 7.15 -3.39 -9.55
C ALA A 36 7.31 -3.85 -11.01
N VAL A 37 6.20 -4.22 -11.62
CA VAL A 37 6.10 -4.57 -13.04
C VAL A 37 5.74 -3.30 -13.83
N PRO A 38 6.50 -2.96 -14.90
CA PRO A 38 6.32 -1.70 -15.64
C PRO A 38 5.00 -1.68 -16.44
N GLU A 39 4.58 -0.50 -16.87
CA GLU A 39 3.35 -0.31 -17.65
C GLU A 39 3.38 -1.02 -19.00
N SER A 40 4.57 -1.16 -19.60
CA SER A 40 4.83 -1.80 -20.88
C SER A 40 4.80 -3.34 -20.84
N ALA A 41 4.54 -3.96 -19.69
CA ALA A 41 4.42 -5.41 -19.59
C ALA A 41 3.31 -5.93 -20.51
N PRO A 42 3.37 -7.21 -20.94
CA PRO A 42 2.35 -7.80 -21.80
C PRO A 42 0.92 -7.57 -21.29
N ALA A 43 -0.03 -7.43 -22.20
CA ALA A 43 -1.41 -7.08 -21.87
C ALA A 43 -2.12 -8.15 -21.02
N GLY A 44 -1.78 -9.43 -21.24
CA GLY A 44 -2.32 -10.57 -20.48
C GLY A 44 -1.71 -10.77 -19.09
N GLU A 45 -0.69 -9.99 -18.73
CA GLU A 45 -0.04 -10.06 -17.42
C GLU A 45 -0.50 -8.91 -16.53
N PHE A 46 -0.51 -9.14 -15.21
CA PHE A 46 -0.72 -8.07 -14.26
C PHE A 46 0.48 -7.12 -14.25
N SER A 47 0.22 -5.81 -14.31
CA SER A 47 1.23 -4.76 -14.20
C SER A 47 0.89 -3.82 -13.04
N SER A 48 1.78 -3.76 -12.04
CA SER A 48 1.63 -2.80 -10.94
C SER A 48 1.72 -1.35 -11.43
N GLY A 49 2.47 -1.07 -12.49
CA GLY A 49 2.52 0.25 -13.13
C GLY A 49 1.14 0.66 -13.65
N ARG A 50 0.49 -0.20 -14.44
CA ARG A 50 -0.87 0.07 -14.95
C ARG A 50 -1.88 0.19 -13.82
N ALA A 51 -1.80 -0.69 -12.82
CA ALA A 51 -2.65 -0.60 -11.63
C ALA A 51 -2.47 0.73 -10.89
N MET A 52 -1.24 1.21 -10.72
CA MET A 52 -0.96 2.45 -10.01
C MET A 52 -1.52 3.69 -10.71
N ARG A 53 -1.64 3.67 -12.05
CA ARG A 53 -2.34 4.72 -12.81
C ARG A 53 -3.79 4.86 -12.35
N HIS A 54 -4.50 3.74 -12.20
CA HIS A 54 -5.88 3.73 -11.70
C HIS A 54 -5.95 4.15 -10.23
N VAL A 55 -5.03 3.68 -9.38
CA VAL A 55 -4.96 4.10 -7.97
C VAL A 55 -4.82 5.62 -7.84
N ARG A 56 -3.95 6.25 -8.64
CA ARG A 56 -3.79 7.72 -8.64
C ARG A 56 -5.05 8.46 -9.09
N ALA A 57 -5.83 7.87 -10.01
CA ALA A 57 -7.11 8.46 -10.44
C ALA A 57 -8.21 8.33 -9.37
N VAL A 58 -8.19 7.25 -8.59
CA VAL A 58 -9.17 6.95 -7.54
C VAL A 58 -8.84 7.70 -6.24
N ALA A 59 -7.61 7.60 -5.76
CA ALA A 59 -7.17 8.05 -4.43
C ALA A 59 -6.80 9.55 -4.36
N GLN A 60 -7.47 10.40 -5.15
CA GLN A 60 -7.18 11.84 -5.16
C GLN A 60 -7.64 12.55 -3.88
N ARG A 61 -8.79 12.13 -3.33
CA ARG A 61 -9.38 12.66 -2.09
C ARG A 61 -10.09 11.52 -1.34
N PRO A 62 -10.30 11.65 -0.01
CA PRO A 62 -11.17 10.74 0.72
C PRO A 62 -12.58 10.72 0.09
N HIS A 63 -13.12 9.52 -0.10
CA HIS A 63 -14.39 9.30 -0.77
C HIS A 63 -15.33 8.44 0.08
N PRO A 64 -15.85 8.98 1.20
CA PRO A 64 -16.79 8.26 2.05
C PRO A 64 -18.11 7.99 1.31
N THR A 65 -18.86 7.00 1.77
CA THR A 65 -20.17 6.63 1.22
C THR A 65 -21.09 7.85 1.13
N GLY A 66 -21.74 8.03 -0.03
CA GLY A 66 -22.66 9.14 -0.29
C GLY A 66 -22.00 10.48 -0.68
N SER A 67 -20.66 10.57 -0.67
CA SER A 67 -19.96 11.79 -1.12
C SER A 67 -19.98 11.97 -2.64
N GLU A 68 -19.79 13.21 -3.10
CA GLU A 68 -19.58 13.48 -4.53
C GLU A 68 -18.33 12.79 -5.08
N GLU A 69 -17.31 12.62 -4.24
CA GLU A 69 -16.04 12.01 -4.64
C GLU A 69 -16.18 10.49 -4.89
N ILE A 70 -16.96 9.75 -4.07
CA ILE A 70 -17.19 8.32 -4.34
C ILE A 70 -17.99 8.13 -5.64
N GLU A 71 -18.90 9.06 -5.95
CA GLU A 71 -19.61 9.07 -7.21
C GLU A 71 -18.69 9.39 -8.41
N ARG A 72 -17.75 10.33 -8.28
CA ARG A 72 -16.73 10.58 -9.30
C ARG A 72 -15.89 9.32 -9.56
N VAL A 73 -15.44 8.65 -8.51
CA VAL A 73 -14.68 7.39 -8.59
C VAL A 73 -15.48 6.30 -9.29
N ARG A 74 -16.77 6.14 -8.95
CA ARG A 74 -17.67 5.19 -9.63
C ARG A 74 -17.74 5.45 -11.13
N ARG A 75 -17.93 6.71 -11.55
CA ARG A 75 -17.95 7.08 -12.98
C ARG A 75 -16.64 6.74 -13.69
N TYR A 76 -15.50 6.98 -13.03
CA TYR A 76 -14.19 6.61 -13.56
C TYR A 76 -14.09 5.11 -13.81
N ILE A 77 -14.46 4.27 -12.83
CA ILE A 77 -14.41 2.81 -12.96
C ILE A 77 -15.31 2.31 -14.09
N ILE A 78 -16.54 2.83 -14.20
CA ILE A 78 -17.47 2.46 -15.29
C ILE A 78 -16.87 2.81 -16.65
N GLY A 79 -16.23 3.99 -16.77
CA GLY A 79 -15.57 4.41 -18.01
C GLY A 79 -14.41 3.49 -18.40
N GLU A 80 -13.54 3.13 -17.45
CA GLU A 80 -12.42 2.20 -17.70
C GLU A 80 -12.91 0.79 -18.07
N LEU A 81 -13.96 0.28 -17.41
CA LEU A 81 -14.57 -1.00 -17.77
C LEU A 81 -15.16 -0.96 -19.19
N GLY A 82 -15.86 0.12 -19.54
CA GLY A 82 -16.40 0.32 -20.88
C GLY A 82 -15.31 0.37 -21.96
N ALA A 83 -14.17 1.02 -21.68
CA ALA A 83 -13.01 1.05 -22.58
C ALA A 83 -12.40 -0.34 -22.82
N LEU A 84 -12.57 -1.27 -21.87
CA LEU A 84 -12.17 -2.67 -21.99
C LEU A 84 -13.26 -3.57 -22.64
N GLY A 85 -14.41 -3.01 -22.99
CA GLY A 85 -15.54 -3.75 -23.54
C GLY A 85 -16.33 -4.54 -22.48
N VAL A 86 -16.18 -4.20 -21.20
CA VAL A 86 -16.89 -4.86 -20.09
C VAL A 86 -18.15 -4.07 -19.72
N SER A 87 -19.30 -4.72 -19.77
CA SER A 87 -20.57 -4.14 -19.32
C SER A 87 -20.61 -4.02 -17.80
N ALA A 88 -20.82 -2.80 -17.30
CA ALA A 88 -20.94 -2.52 -15.86
C ALA A 88 -22.38 -2.13 -15.49
N GLU A 89 -22.80 -2.55 -14.29
CA GLU A 89 -24.10 -2.20 -13.71
C GLU A 89 -23.90 -1.45 -12.38
N VAL A 90 -24.71 -0.43 -12.13
CA VAL A 90 -24.70 0.30 -10.85
C VAL A 90 -25.82 -0.22 -9.95
N GLN A 91 -25.43 -0.84 -8.85
CA GLN A 91 -26.36 -1.26 -7.80
C GLN A 91 -26.36 -0.23 -6.66
N THR A 92 -27.55 0.17 -6.23
CA THR A 92 -27.74 1.20 -5.19
C THR A 92 -28.30 0.55 -3.93
N ALA A 93 -27.78 0.96 -2.77
CA ALA A 93 -28.27 0.55 -1.45
C ALA A 93 -28.39 1.77 -0.53
N GLU A 94 -29.39 1.76 0.34
CA GLU A 94 -29.60 2.79 1.35
C GLU A 94 -28.93 2.38 2.67
N VAL A 95 -28.18 3.30 3.28
CA VAL A 95 -27.49 3.05 4.55
C VAL A 95 -28.32 3.63 5.68
N VAL A 96 -28.91 2.76 6.50
CA VAL A 96 -29.61 3.17 7.72
C VAL A 96 -28.57 3.40 8.83
N PRO A 97 -28.45 4.62 9.40
CA PRO A 97 -27.57 4.85 10.53
C PRO A 97 -27.99 3.95 11.70
N ARG A 98 -27.02 3.27 12.34
CA ARG A 98 -27.29 2.55 13.57
C ARG A 98 -27.77 3.56 14.60
N GLN A 99 -29.05 3.47 14.99
CA GLN A 99 -29.60 4.22 16.11
C GLN A 99 -28.79 3.79 17.34
N ALA A 100 -28.01 4.71 17.92
CA ALA A 100 -27.44 4.51 19.23
C ALA A 100 -28.63 4.54 20.21
N GLY A 101 -28.97 3.39 20.76
CA GLY A 101 -29.97 3.31 21.82
C GLY A 101 -29.44 4.01 23.08
N ASP A 102 -30.35 4.71 23.74
CA ASP A 102 -30.18 5.44 25.00
C ASP A 102 -29.48 4.64 26.11
#